data_AF-A0A6C0KG40-F1
#
_entry.id   AF-A0A6C0KG40-F1
#
_cell.length_a   1.000
_cell.length_b   1.000
_cell.length_c   1.000
_cell.angle_alpha   90.00
_cell.angle_beta   90.00
_cell.angle_gamma   90.00
#
_symmetry.space_group_name_H-M   'P 1'
#
loop_
_entity.id
_entity.type
_entity.pdbx_description
1 polymer ?
#
loop_
_entity_poly.entity_id
_entity_poly.type
_entity_poly.pdbx_seq_one_letter_code
_entity_poly.pdbx_strand_id
1 'polypeptide(L)' 'MIIRNKEGKLIHISQKDYLNEKDFYHALWKYKYNIQMSKTEKESKVLEYLKGKIFSN' A
#
# COMPACT_ATOMS: atom_id res chain seq x y z
N MET A 1 13.08 -6.88 -9.14
CA MET A 1 14.15 -5.86 -9.03
C MET A 1 14.78 -5.92 -7.65
N ILE A 2 16.06 -5.59 -7.53
CA ILE A 2 16.76 -5.53 -6.24
C ILE A 2 16.90 -4.06 -5.84
N ILE A 3 16.51 -3.72 -4.62
CA ILE A 3 16.60 -2.36 -4.06
C ILE A 3 17.26 -2.40 -2.69
N ARG A 4 17.79 -1.25 -2.24
CA ARG A 4 18.16 -1.07 -0.83
C ARG A 4 16.96 -0.54 -0.05
N ASN A 5 16.67 -1.17 1.08
CA ASN A 5 15.71 -0.63 2.04
C ASN A 5 16.32 0.52 2.86
N LYS A 6 15.52 1.15 3.72
CA LYS A 6 15.96 2.23 4.63
C LYS A 6 17.13 1.86 5.56
N GLU A 7 17.32 0.57 5.83
CA GLU A 7 18.40 0.02 6.67
C GLU A 7 19.66 -0.31 5.85
N GLY A 8 19.66 -0.04 4.54
CA GLY A 8 20.76 -0.36 3.63
C GLY A 8 20.80 -1.81 3.17
N LYS A 9 19.86 -2.67 3.61
CA LYS A 9 19.77 -4.09 3.22
C LYS A 9 19.21 -4.22 1.81
N LEU A 10 19.77 -5.15 1.04
CA LEU A 10 19.24 -5.50 -0.27
C LEU A 10 18.01 -6.38 -0.11
N ILE A 11 16.93 -6.00 -0.79
CA ILE A 11 15.69 -6.76 -0.83
C ILE A 11 15.24 -6.93 -2.29
N HIS A 12 14.55 -8.02 -2.57
CA HIS A 12 13.92 -8.26 -3.85
C HIS A 12 12.45 -7.85 -3.81
N ILE A 13 12.00 -7.14 -4.84
CA ILE A 13 10.60 -6.77 -5.05
C ILE A 13 10.25 -6.99 -6.53
N SER A 14 9.13 -7.64 -6.82
CA SER A 14 8.66 -7.87 -8.19
C SER A 14 7.34 -7.15 -8.42
N GLN A 15 7.20 -6.47 -9.56
CA GLN A 15 5.95 -5.82 -9.95
C GLN A 15 4.80 -6.81 -10.10
N LYS A 16 5.10 -8.08 -10.44
CA LYS A 16 4.11 -9.16 -10.56
C LYS A 16 3.44 -9.53 -9.24
N ASP A 17 4.03 -9.13 -8.11
CA ASP A 17 3.50 -9.43 -6.78
C ASP A 17 2.38 -8.44 -6.36
N TYR A 18 2.09 -7.44 -7.21
CA TYR A 18 1.14 -6.36 -6.92
C TYR A 18 0.04 -6.30 -7.97
N LEU A 19 -1.16 -5.92 -7.53
CA LEU A 19 -2.36 -5.87 -8.36
C LEU A 19 -2.32 -4.74 -9.41
N ASN A 20 -1.58 -3.66 -9.12
CA ASN A 20 -1.48 -2.49 -9.98
C ASN A 20 -0.17 -1.73 -9.68
N GLU A 21 0.15 -0.77 -10.54
CA GLU A 21 1.37 0.03 -10.41
C GLU A 21 1.38 0.90 -9.15
N LYS A 22 0.22 1.44 -8.74
CA LYS A 22 0.11 2.28 -7.54
C LYS A 22 0.54 1.52 -6.30
N ASP A 23 0.08 0.28 -6.12
CA ASP A 23 0.43 -0.56 -4.98
C ASP A 23 1.91 -0.95 -4.99
N PHE A 24 2.46 -1.23 -6.17
CA PHE A 24 3.87 -1.49 -6.35
C PHE A 24 4.73 -0.28 -5.91
N TYR A 25 4.41 0.92 -6.39
CA TYR A 25 5.16 2.14 -6.02
C TYR A 25 4.98 2.54 -4.55
N HIS A 26 3.79 2.31 -3.98
CA HIS A 26 3.59 2.46 -2.54
C HIS A 26 4.52 1.57 -1.73
N ALA A 27 4.62 0.28 -2.08
CA ALA A 27 5.52 -0.64 -1.42
C ALA A 27 6.99 -0.23 -1.60
N LEU A 28 7.37 0.18 -2.82
CA LEU A 28 8.71 0.68 -3.13
C LEU A 28 9.11 1.86 -2.22
N TRP A 29 8.25 2.87 -2.10
CA TRP A 29 8.51 4.04 -1.25
C TRP A 29 8.53 3.69 0.23
N LYS A 30 7.65 2.78 0.67
CA LYS A 30 7.68 2.26 2.04
C LYS A 30 9.00 1.58 2.36
N TYR A 31 9.51 0.72 1.46
CA TYR A 31 10.79 0.05 1.68
C TYR A 31 11.98 0.99 1.66
N LYS A 32 12.00 1.94 0.72
CA LYS A 32 13.16 2.83 0.50
C LYS A 32 13.22 3.97 1.52
N TYR A 33 12.08 4.54 1.87
CA TYR A 33 12.00 5.79 2.64
C TYR A 33 11.22 5.67 3.95
N ASN A 34 10.66 4.48 4.27
CA ASN A 34 9.77 4.28 5.41
C ASN A 34 8.52 5.17 5.40
N ILE A 35 8.11 5.66 4.24
CA ILE A 35 6.94 6.54 4.10
C ILE A 35 5.69 5.67 4.06
N GLN A 36 4.75 5.95 4.96
CA GLN A 36 3.42 5.37 4.92
C GLN A 36 2.48 6.35 4.22
N MET A 37 2.07 6.02 3.00
CA MET A 37 1.04 6.77 2.28
C MET A 37 -0.29 6.53 3.01
N SER A 38 -0.78 7.54 3.74
CA SER A 38 -2.08 7.46 4.41
C SER A 38 -3.18 7.34 3.38
N LYS A 39 -4.09 6.39 3.61
CA LYS A 39 -5.31 6.28 2.81
C LYS A 39 -6.10 7.58 2.93
N THR A 40 -6.40 8.24 1.82
CA THR A 40 -7.15 9.51 1.85
C THR A 40 -8.52 9.28 2.49
N GLU A 41 -8.95 10.21 3.34
CA GLU A 41 -10.21 10.14 4.11
C GLU A 41 -11.45 9.75 3.28
N LYS A 42 -11.47 10.11 1.99
CA LYS A 42 -12.53 9.76 1.04
C LYS A 42 -12.70 8.24 0.89
N GLU A 43 -11.61 7.49 0.77
CA GLU A 43 -11.66 6.03 0.64
C GLU A 43 -12.14 5.38 1.95
N SER A 44 -11.78 5.96 3.09
CA SER A 44 -12.22 5.49 4.41
C SER A 44 -13.73 5.65 4.61
N LYS A 45 -14.30 6.80 4.23
CA LYS A 45 -15.74 7.07 4.35
C LYS A 45 -16.59 6.14 3.48
N VAL A 46 -16.14 5.84 2.25
CA VAL A 46 -16.83 4.88 1.38
C VAL A 46 -16.80 3.47 1.97
N LEU A 47 -15.66 3.05 2.53
CA LEU A 47 -15.54 1.75 3.18
C LEU A 47 -16.39 1.64 4.46
N GLU A 48 -16.48 2.70 5.26
CA GLU A 48 -17.38 2.77 6.40
C GLU A 48 -18.85 2.63 5.98
N TYR A 49 -19.27 3.36 4.95
CA TYR A 49 -20.63 3.25 4.42
C TYR A 49 -20.95 1.82 3.94
N LEU A 50 -20.04 1.20 3.18
CA LEU A 50 -20.22 -0.17 2.70
C LEU A 50 -20.28 -1.19 3.85
N LYS A 51 -19.40 -1.06 4.86
CA LYS A 51 -19.44 -1.91 6.05
C LYS A 51 -20.75 -1.74 6.81
N GLY A 52 -21.17 -0.50 7.07
CA GLY A 52 -22.44 -0.21 7.74
C GLY A 52 -23.63 -0.85 7.01
N LYS A 53 -23.63 -0.88 5.68
CA LYS A 53 -24.70 -1.52 4.89
C LYS A 53 -24.68 -3.06 4.94
N ILE A 54 -23.51 -3.68 5.04
CA ILE A 54 -23.37 -5.15 5.03
C ILE A 54 -23.70 -5.77 6.40
N PHE A 55 -23.40 -5.08 7.51
CA PHE A 55 -23.65 -5.59 8.87
C PHE A 55 -25.00 -5.19 9.47
N SER A 56 -25.83 -4.42 8.74
CA SER A 56 -27.16 -3.97 9.20
C SER A 56 -28.32 -4.76 8.57
N ASN A 57 -28.04 -5.91 7.95
CA ASN A 57 -29.04 -6.77 7.31
C ASN A 57 -28.99 -8.20 7.87
#